data_AF-A0A348TY80-F1
#
_entry.id   AF-A0A348TY80-F1
#
_cell.length_a   1.000
_cell.length_b   1.000
_cell.length_c   1.000
_cell.angle_alpha   90.00
_cell.angle_beta   90.00
_cell.angle_gamma   90.00
#
_symmetry.space_group_name_H-M   'P 1'
#
loop_
_entity.id
_entity.type
_entity.pdbx_description
1 polymer ?
#
loop_
_entity_poly.entity_id
_entity_poly.type
_entity_poly.pdbx_seq_one_letter_code
_entity_poly.pdbx_strand_id
1 'polypeptide(L)'
;MEKSVNDVWKEALQFIQDNVDDQCFNTWFEPIKPVKLQVNIITVQVPSKFFYEYLEEHYIQLLKAAITKSIGQDAKLVYSIVLENAYGNAKAPTMNVPSSGRKKHPRQSVNMPMKIGNDKEIKNPFVIPGLQKLNIDSQLNPNYSFDNFIEGDCNR
;
A
#
# COMPACT_ATOMS: atom_id res chain seq x y z
N MET A 1 26.93 23.49 27.32
CA MET A 1 27.08 22.22 26.59
C MET A 1 26.07 22.24 25.47
N GLU A 2 26.52 22.11 24.23
CA GLU A 2 25.60 21.95 23.09
C GLU A 2 24.97 20.55 23.23
N LYS A 3 23.64 20.49 23.42
CA LYS A 3 22.95 19.19 23.47
C LYS A 3 22.96 18.57 22.08
N SER A 4 23.32 17.29 21.99
CA SER A 4 23.28 16.55 20.72
C SER A 4 21.84 16.36 20.26
N VAL A 5 21.63 16.26 18.94
CA VAL A 5 20.31 16.00 18.34
C VAL A 5 19.65 14.76 18.95
N ASN A 6 20.46 13.73 19.19
CA ASN A 6 20.00 12.44 19.68
C ASN A 6 19.58 12.52 21.14
N ASP A 7 20.28 13.30 21.95
CA ASP A 7 19.96 13.46 23.38
C ASP A 7 18.65 14.22 23.54
N VAL A 8 18.46 15.30 22.78
CA VAL A 8 17.22 16.09 22.77
C VAL A 8 16.04 15.23 22.32
N TRP A 9 16.19 14.46 21.24
CA TRP A 9 15.12 13.59 20.76
C TRP A 9 14.83 12.44 21.72
N LYS A 10 15.85 11.89 22.38
CA LYS A 10 15.67 10.84 23.39
C LYS A 10 14.90 11.35 24.62
N GLU A 11 15.21 12.55 25.10
CA GLU A 11 14.42 13.22 26.15
C GLU A 11 12.97 13.43 25.71
N ALA A 12 12.75 13.85 24.46
CA ALA A 12 11.41 14.05 23.90
C ALA A 12 10.64 12.73 23.77
N LEU A 13 11.28 11.67 23.27
CA LEU A 13 10.70 10.33 23.14
C LEU A 13 10.32 9.76 24.50
N GLN A 14 11.15 9.94 25.52
CA GLN A 14 10.83 9.48 26.87
C GLN A 14 9.58 10.18 27.42
N PHE A 15 9.47 11.49 27.20
CA PHE A 15 8.26 12.22 27.57
C PHE A 15 7.02 11.74 26.79
N ILE A 16 7.17 11.45 25.50
CA ILE A 16 6.08 10.91 24.69
C ILE A 16 5.66 9.53 25.22
N GLN A 17 6.61 8.64 25.49
CA GLN A 17 6.36 7.29 26.00
C GLN A 17 5.54 7.30 27.30
N ASP A 18 5.78 8.26 28.20
CA ASP A 18 5.01 8.40 29.44
C ASP A 18 3.55 8.87 29.22
N ASN A 19 3.21 9.36 28.03
CA ASN A 19 1.92 10.00 27.71
C ASN A 19 1.09 9.25 26.66
N VAL A 20 1.59 8.16 26.08
CA VAL A 20 0.85 7.31 25.11
C VAL A 20 1.00 5.83 25.42
N ASP A 21 0.04 5.03 24.99
CA ASP A 21 0.11 3.58 25.09
C ASP A 21 1.31 3.00 24.32
N ASP A 22 1.90 1.92 24.84
CA ASP A 22 3.08 1.27 24.26
C ASP A 22 2.89 0.87 22.79
N GLN A 23 1.70 0.39 22.42
CA GLN A 23 1.39 0.02 21.03
C GLN A 23 1.44 1.24 20.10
N CYS A 24 0.90 2.37 20.54
CA CYS A 24 0.92 3.62 19.79
C CYS A 24 2.35 4.16 19.69
N PHE A 25 3.12 4.09 20.78
CA PHE A 25 4.52 4.50 20.80
C PHE A 25 5.37 3.73 19.78
N ASN A 26 5.33 2.40 19.83
CA ASN A 26 6.10 1.53 18.94
C ASN A 26 5.71 1.69 17.46
N THR A 27 4.43 1.95 17.19
CA THR A 27 3.94 2.09 15.81
C THR A 27 4.33 3.44 15.21
N TRP A 28 4.14 4.54 15.96
CA TRP A 28 4.18 5.88 15.39
C TRP A 28 5.43 6.66 15.71
N PHE A 29 6.04 6.45 16.88
CA PHE A 29 7.13 7.29 17.39
C PHE A 29 8.49 6.61 17.33
N GLU A 30 8.55 5.30 17.59
CA GLU A 30 9.78 4.50 17.48
C GLU A 30 10.45 4.58 16.08
N PRO A 31 9.70 4.57 14.95
CA PRO A 31 10.31 4.67 13.62
C PRO A 31 10.89 6.05 13.27
N ILE A 32 10.61 7.09 14.07
CA ILE A 32 10.98 8.47 13.79
C ILE A 32 12.44 8.72 14.18
N LYS A 33 13.25 9.22 13.23
CA LYS A 33 14.68 9.48 13.45
C LYS A 33 14.98 10.98 13.50
N PRO A 34 15.80 11.47 14.44
CA PRO A 34 16.23 12.85 14.43
C PRO A 34 17.29 13.06 13.34
N VAL A 35 17.13 14.11 12.53
CA VAL A 35 18.04 14.42 11.42
C VAL A 35 18.96 15.56 11.77
N LYS A 36 18.41 16.64 12.32
CA LYS A 36 19.15 17.88 12.54
C LYS A 36 18.51 18.71 13.66
N LEU A 37 19.34 19.44 14.38
CA LEU A 37 18.93 20.46 15.34
C LEU A 37 19.69 21.74 14.97
N GLN A 38 18.96 22.82 14.70
CA GLN A 38 19.53 24.12 14.40
C GLN A 38 18.84 25.19 15.23
N VAL A 39 19.59 25.84 16.11
CA VAL A 39 19.09 26.84 17.04
C VAL A 39 17.99 26.24 17.92
N ASN A 40 16.71 26.38 17.53
CA ASN A 40 15.54 25.82 18.21
C ASN A 40 14.66 24.99 17.27
N ILE A 41 15.15 24.63 16.09
CA ILE A 41 14.40 23.88 15.08
C ILE A 41 14.93 22.45 15.05
N ILE A 42 14.09 21.48 15.38
CA ILE A 42 14.39 20.06 15.23
C ILE A 42 13.76 19.53 13.95
N THR A 43 14.55 18.85 13.14
CA THR A 43 14.09 18.15 11.96
C THR A 43 14.07 16.66 12.26
N VAL A 44 12.89 16.05 12.10
CA VAL A 44 12.69 14.61 12.29
C VAL A 44 12.30 13.95 10.98
N GLN A 45 12.80 12.75 10.77
CA GLN A 45 12.53 11.94 9.61
C GLN A 45 11.37 10.99 9.92
N VAL A 46 10.36 11.01 9.06
CA VAL A 46 9.23 10.10 9.10
C VAL A 46 9.26 9.15 7.89
N PRO A 47 8.78 7.89 8.03
CA PRO A 47 8.86 6.89 6.96
C PRO A 47 8.04 7.23 5.71
N SER A 48 6.87 7.87 5.87
CA SER A 48 5.96 8.15 4.76
C SER A 48 5.10 9.39 5.01
N LYS A 49 4.38 9.85 3.98
CA LYS A 49 3.41 10.96 4.10
C LYS A 49 2.28 10.63 5.08
N PHE A 50 1.83 9.37 5.10
CA PHE A 50 0.78 8.92 6.00
C PHE A 50 1.17 9.06 7.48
N PHE A 51 2.43 8.77 7.82
CA PHE A 51 2.95 9.01 9.17
C PHE A 51 2.86 10.48 9.57
N TYR A 52 3.27 11.38 8.68
CA TYR A 52 3.17 12.82 8.93
C TYR A 52 1.71 13.26 9.17
N GLU A 53 0.79 12.87 8.29
CA GLU A 53 -0.62 13.27 8.39
C GLU A 53 -1.26 12.76 9.69
N TYR A 54 -1.00 11.51 10.06
CA TYR A 54 -1.54 10.92 11.28
C TYR A 54 -0.96 11.57 12.55
N LEU A 55 0.34 11.86 12.57
CA LEU A 55 0.99 12.54 13.70
C LEU A 55 0.48 13.98 13.86
N GLU A 56 0.26 14.71 12.76
CA GLU A 56 -0.33 16.05 12.80
C GLU A 56 -1.76 16.05 13.32
N GLU A 57 -2.59 15.11 12.86
CA GLU A 57 -3.99 15.04 13.26
C GLU A 57 -4.16 14.65 14.73
N HIS A 58 -3.40 13.67 15.21
CA HIS A 58 -3.63 13.06 16.52
C HIS A 58 -2.63 13.47 17.59
N TYR A 59 -1.39 13.79 17.24
CA TYR A 59 -0.28 13.91 18.19
C TYR A 59 0.51 15.22 18.13
N ILE A 60 0.09 16.20 17.34
CA ILE A 60 0.81 17.48 17.20
C ILE A 60 0.98 18.22 18.53
N GLN A 61 -0.03 18.16 19.41
CA GLN A 61 0.03 18.82 20.71
C GLN A 61 1.07 18.15 21.62
N LEU A 62 1.10 16.82 21.62
CA LEU A 62 2.05 16.03 22.40
C LEU A 62 3.48 16.25 21.90
N LEU A 63 3.69 16.21 20.57
CA LEU A 63 4.98 16.48 19.95
C LEU A 63 5.47 17.89 20.28
N LYS A 64 4.61 18.90 20.18
CA LYS A 64 4.95 20.28 20.53
C LYS A 64 5.36 20.39 21.99
N ALA A 65 4.62 19.77 22.92
CA ALA A 65 4.95 19.78 24.34
C ALA A 65 6.29 19.07 24.62
N ALA A 66 6.51 17.89 24.02
CA ALA A 66 7.75 17.12 24.14
C ALA A 66 8.97 17.94 23.70
N ILE A 67 8.89 18.54 22.51
CA ILE A 67 9.98 19.31 21.92
C ILE A 67 10.23 20.61 22.70
N THR A 68 9.16 21.29 23.13
CA THR A 68 9.26 22.49 23.97
C THR A 68 9.95 22.20 25.30
N LYS A 69 9.68 21.03 25.90
CA LYS A 69 10.34 20.58 27.12
C LYS A 69 11.83 20.32 26.92
N SER A 70 12.23 19.73 25.79
CA SER A 70 13.63 19.35 25.53
C SER A 70 14.51 20.51 25.03
N ILE A 71 13.95 21.42 24.23
CA ILE A 71 14.68 22.52 23.56
C ILE A 71 14.41 23.89 24.21
N GLY A 72 13.15 24.17 24.57
CA GLY A 72 12.70 25.46 25.12
C GLY A 72 11.45 26.03 24.43
N GLN A 73 11.00 27.22 24.87
CA GLN A 73 9.73 27.83 24.42
C GLN A 73 9.64 28.15 22.93
N ASP A 74 10.77 28.45 22.28
CA ASP A 74 10.82 28.83 20.86
C ASP A 74 11.02 27.63 19.93
N ALA A 75 10.78 26.41 20.42
CA ALA A 75 11.07 25.22 19.68
C ALA A 75 10.11 24.99 18.50
N LYS A 76 10.66 24.56 17.37
CA LYS A 76 9.92 24.27 16.14
C LYS A 76 10.21 22.86 15.64
N LEU A 77 9.17 22.19 15.18
CA LEU A 77 9.24 20.87 14.57
C LEU A 77 9.18 20.99 13.05
N VAL A 78 10.07 20.28 12.36
CA VAL A 78 10.05 20.12 10.90
C VAL A 78 10.09 18.63 10.58
N TYR A 79 9.24 18.19 9.66
CA TYR A 79 9.23 16.82 9.17
C TYR A 79 10.02 16.69 7.87
N SER A 80 10.77 15.60 7.74
CA SER A 80 11.42 15.16 6.52
C SER A 80 10.85 13.79 6.15
N ILE A 81 10.17 13.69 5.00
CA ILE A 81 9.54 12.44 4.56
C ILE A 81 10.53 11.69 3.68
N VAL A 82 10.78 10.42 4.00
CA VAL A 82 11.55 9.54 3.11
C VAL A 82 10.66 9.15 1.92
N LEU A 83 11.04 9.61 0.73
CA LEU A 83 10.46 9.08 -0.50
C LEU A 83 11.20 7.77 -0.80
N GLU A 84 10.54 6.65 -0.54
CA GLU A 84 11.07 5.29 -0.76
C GLU A 84 11.47 5.03 -2.24
N ASN A 85 11.14 5.95 -3.15
CA ASN A 85 11.50 5.86 -4.57
C ASN A 85 12.82 6.54 -4.95
N ALA A 86 13.61 7.06 -4.01
CA ALA A 86 14.86 7.80 -4.32
C ALA A 86 16.16 7.13 -3.81
N TYR A 87 16.09 5.93 -3.24
CA TYR A 87 17.27 5.17 -2.84
C TYR A 87 17.51 3.99 -3.80
N GLY A 88 18.30 4.23 -4.85
CA GLY A 88 19.11 3.16 -5.45
C GLY A 88 18.65 2.53 -6.76
N ASN A 89 17.55 2.94 -7.39
CA ASN A 89 17.24 2.54 -8.76
C ASN A 89 17.10 3.76 -9.67
N ALA A 90 18.11 4.01 -10.51
CA ALA A 90 18.08 4.99 -11.61
C ALA A 90 17.09 4.62 -12.74
N LYS A 91 16.19 3.68 -12.50
CA LYS A 91 15.14 3.27 -13.42
C LYS A 91 13.83 3.33 -12.66
N ALA A 92 12.92 4.18 -13.12
CA ALA A 92 11.51 4.09 -12.77
C ALA A 92 11.06 2.63 -12.90
N PRO A 93 10.12 2.15 -12.07
CA PRO A 93 9.57 0.81 -12.22
C PRO A 93 8.96 0.69 -13.62
N THR A 94 9.71 0.13 -14.55
CA THR A 94 9.25 -0.14 -15.90
C THR A 94 8.42 -1.41 -15.82
N MET A 95 7.11 -1.26 -15.94
CA MET A 95 6.22 -2.39 -16.16
C MET A 95 6.49 -2.93 -17.56
N ASN A 96 7.13 -4.10 -17.66
CA ASN A 96 7.29 -4.80 -18.93
C ASN A 96 5.91 -5.35 -19.33
N VAL A 97 5.17 -4.57 -20.12
CA VAL A 97 3.92 -5.03 -20.69
C VAL A 97 4.26 -5.98 -21.85
N PRO A 98 3.84 -7.25 -21.81
CA PRO A 98 4.08 -8.19 -22.89
C PRO A 98 3.41 -7.67 -24.16
N SER A 99 4.18 -7.56 -25.25
CA SER A 99 3.68 -7.16 -26.57
C SER A 99 2.46 -8.01 -26.95
N SER A 100 1.42 -7.38 -27.50
CA SER A 100 0.07 -7.92 -27.75
C SER A 100 -0.02 -9.12 -28.69
N GLY A 101 1.08 -9.81 -29.00
CA GLY A 101 1.11 -11.08 -29.73
C GLY A 101 0.64 -12.30 -28.92
N ARG A 102 -0.12 -12.12 -27.83
CA ARG A 102 -0.60 -13.24 -27.00
C ARG A 102 -1.79 -13.93 -27.67
N LYS A 103 -1.77 -15.26 -27.65
CA LYS A 103 -2.83 -16.14 -28.15
C LYS A 103 -4.15 -15.78 -27.47
N LYS A 104 -5.20 -15.45 -28.23
CA LYS A 104 -6.55 -15.31 -27.67
C LYS A 104 -6.90 -16.61 -26.93
N HIS A 105 -7.20 -16.51 -25.64
CA HIS A 105 -7.71 -17.68 -24.93
C HIS A 105 -9.03 -18.12 -25.58
N PRO A 106 -9.21 -19.44 -25.83
CA PRO A 106 -10.44 -19.94 -26.40
C PRO A 106 -11.59 -19.66 -25.41
N ARG A 107 -12.69 -19.11 -25.93
CA ARG A 107 -13.90 -18.85 -25.13
C ARG A 107 -14.36 -20.15 -24.48
N GLN A 108 -14.68 -20.08 -23.19
CA GLN A 108 -15.20 -21.23 -22.45
C GLN A 108 -16.62 -21.52 -22.92
N SER A 109 -16.79 -22.61 -23.68
CA SER A 109 -18.12 -23.15 -23.98
C SER A 109 -18.52 -24.10 -22.86
N VAL A 110 -19.57 -23.76 -22.12
CA VAL A 110 -20.16 -24.67 -21.13
C VAL A 110 -21.35 -25.40 -21.75
N ASN A 111 -21.49 -26.68 -21.42
CA ASN A 111 -22.63 -27.48 -21.84
C ASN A 111 -23.70 -27.36 -20.76
N MET A 112 -24.70 -26.50 -20.99
CA MET A 112 -25.87 -26.38 -20.09
C MET A 112 -27.07 -27.11 -20.68
N PRO A 113 -27.73 -28.01 -19.94
CA PRO A 113 -28.98 -28.62 -20.39
C PRO A 113 -30.12 -27.58 -20.33
N MET A 114 -30.63 -27.16 -21.49
CA MET A 114 -31.89 -26.42 -21.57
C MET A 114 -33.07 -27.39 -21.58
N LYS A 115 -34.12 -27.10 -20.80
CA LYS A 115 -35.41 -27.82 -20.91
C LYS A 115 -36.12 -27.36 -22.19
N ILE A 116 -36.18 -28.21 -23.20
CA ILE A 116 -36.94 -27.96 -24.44
C ILE A 116 -38.44 -28.10 -24.13
N GLY A 117 -39.17 -26.99 -24.27
CA GLY A 117 -40.61 -26.99 -24.48
C GLY A 117 -40.91 -26.99 -25.98
N ASN A 118 -41.70 -27.97 -26.42
CA ASN A 118 -42.41 -28.22 -27.68
C ASN A 118 -41.85 -27.70 -29.04
N ASP A 119 -41.68 -28.68 -29.93
CA ASP A 119 -41.81 -28.65 -31.39
C ASP A 119 -40.86 -27.78 -32.22
N LYS A 120 -39.86 -28.45 -32.84
CA LYS A 120 -39.78 -28.64 -34.30
C LYS A 120 -38.56 -29.48 -34.71
N GLU A 121 -38.85 -30.62 -35.34
CA GLU A 121 -38.06 -31.40 -36.29
C GLU A 121 -36.55 -31.60 -36.01
N ILE A 122 -36.23 -32.77 -35.45
CA ILE A 122 -34.85 -33.26 -35.28
C ILE A 122 -34.26 -33.60 -36.67
N LYS A 123 -33.45 -32.69 -37.22
CA LYS A 123 -32.52 -33.02 -38.31
C LYS A 123 -31.24 -33.58 -37.68
N ASN A 124 -30.99 -34.86 -37.94
CA ASN A 124 -29.75 -35.64 -37.73
C ASN A 124 -29.65 -36.43 -36.38
N PRO A 125 -29.61 -37.78 -36.42
CA PRO A 125 -29.68 -38.66 -35.23
C PRO A 125 -28.42 -38.71 -34.35
N PHE A 126 -27.35 -37.99 -34.71
CA PHE A 126 -26.13 -37.87 -33.89
C PHE A 126 -26.03 -36.56 -33.08
N VAL A 127 -27.05 -35.70 -33.13
CA VAL A 127 -27.07 -34.41 -32.43
C VAL A 127 -28.03 -34.52 -31.25
N ILE A 128 -27.52 -34.48 -30.01
CA ILE A 128 -28.35 -34.55 -28.80
C ILE A 128 -29.17 -33.24 -28.71
N PRO A 129 -30.50 -33.28 -28.89
CA PRO A 129 -31.33 -32.09 -28.76
C PRO A 129 -31.29 -31.63 -27.30
N GLY A 130 -30.78 -30.43 -27.04
CA GLY A 130 -30.71 -29.86 -25.69
C GLY A 130 -29.30 -29.50 -25.19
N LEU A 131 -28.23 -29.95 -25.87
CA LEU A 131 -26.88 -29.45 -25.62
C LEU A 131 -26.50 -28.38 -26.65
N GLN A 132 -26.82 -27.12 -26.33
CA GLN A 132 -26.27 -25.98 -27.05
C GLN A 132 -25.03 -25.49 -26.30
N LYS A 133 -23.91 -25.32 -27.03
CA LYS A 133 -22.70 -24.71 -26.50
C LYS A 133 -22.95 -23.22 -26.34
N LEU A 134 -23.31 -22.79 -25.13
CA LEU A 134 -23.43 -21.37 -24.82
C LEU A 134 -22.03 -20.78 -24.77
N ASN A 135 -21.83 -19.73 -25.57
CA ASN A 135 -20.56 -19.02 -25.67
C ASN A 135 -20.60 -17.92 -24.61
N ILE A 136 -20.04 -18.19 -23.43
CA ILE A 136 -20.06 -17.25 -22.31
C ILE A 136 -18.85 -16.33 -22.46
N ASP A 137 -19.10 -15.02 -22.47
CA ASP A 137 -18.04 -14.04 -22.31
C ASP A 137 -17.72 -13.90 -20.83
N SER A 138 -16.48 -14.24 -20.46
CA SER A 138 -16.05 -14.26 -19.07
C SER A 138 -15.96 -12.85 -18.46
N GLN A 139 -15.92 -11.78 -19.28
CA GLN A 139 -15.66 -10.38 -18.86
C GLN A 139 -14.37 -10.15 -18.06
N LEU A 140 -13.56 -11.20 -17.84
CA LEU A 140 -12.29 -11.09 -17.15
C LEU A 140 -11.26 -10.42 -18.04
N ASN A 141 -10.38 -9.64 -17.42
CA ASN A 141 -9.28 -9.03 -18.13
C ASN A 141 -8.29 -10.13 -18.57
N PRO A 142 -8.11 -10.35 -19.89
CA PRO A 142 -7.26 -11.43 -20.41
C PRO A 142 -5.78 -11.25 -20.06
N ASN A 143 -5.38 -10.08 -19.53
CA ASN A 143 -4.02 -9.82 -19.08
C ASN A 143 -3.70 -10.47 -17.72
N TYR A 144 -4.71 -10.82 -16.93
CA TYR A 144 -4.56 -11.41 -15.61
C TYR A 144 -5.02 -12.87 -15.61
N SER A 145 -4.15 -13.77 -16.09
CA SER A 145 -4.33 -15.22 -16.00
C SER A 145 -3.49 -15.81 -14.87
N PHE A 146 -3.75 -17.06 -14.49
CA PHE A 146 -2.94 -17.79 -13.51
C PHE A 146 -1.46 -17.86 -13.91
N ASP A 147 -1.15 -17.93 -15.21
CA ASP A 147 0.22 -17.90 -15.73
C ASP A 147 0.92 -16.54 -15.58
N ASN A 148 0.16 -15.47 -15.31
CA ASN A 148 0.63 -14.09 -15.18
C ASN A 148 0.22 -13.48 -13.84
N PHE A 149 0.02 -14.31 -12.81
CA PHE A 149 -0.32 -13.84 -11.48
C PHE A 149 0.82 -12.98 -10.93
N ILE A 150 0.45 -11.81 -10.40
CA ILE A 150 1.39 -10.91 -9.76
C ILE A 150 1.41 -11.30 -8.28
N GLU A 151 2.49 -11.95 -7.86
CA GLU A 151 2.74 -12.25 -6.46
C GLU A 151 3.38 -11.02 -5.80
N GLY A 152 2.89 -10.67 -4.61
CA GLY A 152 3.48 -9.67 -3.73
C GLY A 152 3.45 -10.20 -2.29
N ASP A 153 4.17 -9.55 -1.38
CA ASP A 153 4.40 -10.06 -0.02
C ASP A 153 3.09 -10.31 0.79
N CYS A 154 1.98 -9.68 0.41
CA CYS A 154 0.67 -9.88 1.05
C CYS A 154 -0.17 -11.04 0.47
N ASN A 155 0.28 -11.72 -0.60
CA ASN A 155 -0.43 -12.81 -1.28
C ASN A 155 0.30 -14.16 -1.16
N ARG A 156 1.20 -14.28 -0.17
CA ARG A 156 1.98 -15.47 0.10
C ARG A 156 1.33 -16.39 1.14
#